data_AF-A0A7Y3G035-F1
#
_entry.id   AF-A0A7Y3G035-F1
#
_cell.length_a   1.000
_cell.length_b   1.000
_cell.length_c   1.000
_cell.angle_alpha   90.00
_cell.angle_beta   90.00
_cell.angle_gamma   90.00
#
_symmetry.space_group_name_H-M   'P 1'
#
loop_
_entity.id
_entity.type
_entity.pdbx_description
1 polymer ?
#
loop_
_entity_poly.entity_id
_entity_poly.type
_entity_poly.pdbx_seq_one_letter_code
_entity_poly.pdbx_strand_id
1 'polypeptide(L)'
;MNESLFQILAGLLMLAAAVALIVAYRKYLAAGSERRMNSMLEAVGLDSRVLSSADTETIVNEIRQRCQSCSAEDACEHWLAGRKGGDNSFCPNAGVFDELKKTRSART
;
A
#
# COMPACT_ATOMS: atom_id res chain seq x y z
N MET A 1 -4.59 -43.01 -20.70
CA MET A 1 -3.87 -41.93 -19.99
C MET A 1 -3.43 -42.52 -18.66
N ASN A 2 -2.13 -42.54 -18.35
CA ASN A 2 -1.63 -43.23 -17.16
C ASN A 2 -2.06 -42.48 -15.90
N GLU A 3 -2.47 -43.20 -14.86
CA GLU A 3 -2.94 -42.63 -13.59
C GLU A 3 -1.89 -41.69 -12.95
N SER A 4 -0.61 -42.06 -13.06
CA SER A 4 0.52 -41.24 -12.61
C SER A 4 0.68 -39.93 -13.40
N LEU A 5 0.49 -39.97 -14.72
CA LEU A 5 0.58 -38.78 -15.57
C LEU A 5 -0.54 -37.78 -15.22
N PHE A 6 -1.75 -38.30 -14.96
CA PHE A 6 -2.89 -37.47 -14.55
C PHE A 6 -2.63 -36.78 -13.20
N GLN A 7 -2.11 -37.50 -12.21
CA GLN A 7 -1.78 -36.93 -10.89
C GLN A 7 -0.73 -35.82 -11.00
N ILE A 8 0.31 -36.02 -11.81
CA ILE A 8 1.36 -35.01 -12.05
C ILE A 8 0.76 -33.75 -12.68
N LEU A 9 -0.06 -33.91 -13.74
CA LEU A 9 -0.69 -32.79 -14.42
C LEU A 9 -1.67 -32.04 -13.49
N ALA A 10 -2.46 -32.75 -12.71
CA ALA A 10 -3.37 -32.16 -11.73
C ALA A 10 -2.61 -31.38 -10.65
N GLY A 11 -1.52 -31.92 -10.12
CA GLY A 11 -0.66 -31.23 -9.14
C GLY A 11 -0.04 -29.96 -9.70
N LEU A 12 0.49 -30.00 -10.93
CA LEU A 12 1.04 -28.81 -11.60
C LEU A 12 -0.02 -27.74 -11.86
N LEU A 13 -1.22 -28.14 -12.27
CA LEU A 13 -2.36 -27.24 -12.46
C LEU A 13 -2.77 -26.56 -11.15
N MET A 14 -2.89 -27.32 -10.05
CA MET A 14 -3.23 -26.75 -8.75
C MET A 14 -2.15 -25.79 -8.24
N LEU A 15 -0.87 -26.13 -8.40
CA LEU A 15 0.24 -25.24 -8.04
C LEU A 15 0.21 -23.94 -8.86
N ALA A 16 0.01 -24.04 -10.17
CA ALA A 16 -0.09 -22.87 -11.04
C ALA A 16 -1.28 -21.97 -10.66
N ALA A 17 -2.44 -22.57 -10.37
CA ALA A 17 -3.62 -21.85 -9.92
C ALA A 17 -3.38 -21.13 -8.57
N ALA A 18 -2.75 -21.81 -7.60
CA ALA A 18 -2.42 -21.21 -6.32
C ALA A 18 -1.46 -20.02 -6.46
N VAL A 19 -0.42 -20.14 -7.27
CA VAL A 19 0.52 -19.03 -7.55
C VAL A 19 -0.19 -17.87 -8.22
N ALA A 20 -1.06 -18.14 -9.21
CA ALA A 20 -1.82 -17.10 -9.89
C ALA A 20 -2.75 -16.34 -8.93
N LEU A 21 -3.44 -17.05 -8.03
CA LEU A 21 -4.28 -16.45 -6.99
C LEU A 21 -3.46 -15.58 -6.02
N ILE A 22 -2.30 -16.06 -5.56
CA ILE A 22 -1.41 -15.29 -4.68
C ILE A 22 -0.96 -14.00 -5.37
N VAL A 23 -0.52 -14.08 -6.63
CA VAL A 23 -0.09 -12.90 -7.39
C VAL A 23 -1.25 -11.92 -7.61
N ALA A 24 -2.43 -12.42 -7.96
CA ALA A 24 -3.62 -11.59 -8.14
C ALA A 24 -4.01 -10.87 -6.84
N TYR A 25 -4.02 -11.59 -5.71
CA TYR A 25 -4.31 -11.03 -4.40
C TYR A 25 -3.31 -9.96 -3.99
N ARG A 26 -2.01 -10.22 -4.18
CA ARG A 26 -0.96 -9.22 -3.90
C ARG A 26 -1.08 -7.97 -4.78
N LYS A 27 -1.44 -8.13 -6.06
CA LYS A 27 -1.69 -6.98 -6.96
C LYS A 27 -2.91 -6.17 -6.51
N TYR A 28 -3.97 -6.84 -6.08
CA TYR A 28 -5.17 -6.19 -5.55
C TYR A 28 -4.85 -5.35 -4.30
N LEU A 29 -4.15 -5.94 -3.32
CA LEU A 29 -3.71 -5.22 -2.12
C LEU A 29 -2.79 -4.03 -2.43
N ALA A 30 -1.83 -4.22 -3.35
CA ALA A 30 -0.92 -3.15 -3.76
C ALA A 30 -1.69 -1.96 -4.34
N ALA A 31 -2.62 -2.18 -5.26
CA ALA A 31 -3.42 -1.12 -5.87
C ALA A 31 -4.31 -0.38 -4.84
N GLY A 32 -4.94 -1.12 -3.93
CA GLY A 32 -5.78 -0.53 -2.87
C GLY A 32 -4.96 0.32 -1.90
N SER A 33 -3.80 -0.18 -1.47
CA SER A 33 -2.89 0.54 -0.56
C SER A 33 -2.33 1.81 -1.21
N GLU A 34 -1.96 1.75 -2.49
CA GLU A 34 -1.38 2.88 -3.21
C GLU A 34 -2.41 4.01 -3.36
N ARG A 35 -3.65 3.68 -3.73
CA ARG A 35 -4.73 4.66 -3.78
C ARG A 35 -4.95 5.34 -2.43
N ARG A 36 -5.08 4.56 -1.35
CA ARG A 36 -5.29 5.09 0.01
C ARG A 36 -4.11 5.94 0.47
N MET A 37 -2.88 5.49 0.24
CA MET A 37 -1.67 6.22 0.57
C MET A 37 -1.62 7.57 -0.14
N ASN A 38 -1.92 7.62 -1.44
CA ASN A 38 -1.96 8.87 -2.21
C ASN A 38 -3.01 9.84 -1.66
N SER A 39 -4.24 9.36 -1.40
CA SER A 39 -5.27 10.19 -0.78
C SER A 39 -4.88 10.68 0.62
N MET A 40 -4.14 9.87 1.38
CA MET A 40 -3.63 10.26 2.70
C MET A 40 -2.58 11.37 2.61
N LEU A 41 -1.64 11.27 1.66
CA LEU A 41 -0.64 12.29 1.37
C LEU A 41 -1.33 13.61 0.97
N GLU A 42 -2.28 13.55 0.04
CA GLU A 42 -3.05 14.72 -0.41
C GLU A 42 -3.79 15.38 0.76
N ALA A 43 -4.47 14.58 1.60
CA ALA A 43 -5.21 15.07 2.76
C ALA A 43 -4.32 15.79 3.79
N VAL A 44 -3.03 15.44 3.87
CA VAL A 44 -2.06 16.11 4.75
C VAL A 44 -1.22 17.17 4.02
N GLY A 45 -1.59 17.55 2.79
CA GLY A 45 -0.96 18.61 2.00
C GLY A 45 0.34 18.21 1.29
N LEU A 46 0.60 16.91 1.15
CA LEU A 46 1.75 16.35 0.42
C LEU A 46 1.30 15.85 -0.97
N ASP A 47 2.05 16.20 -2.01
CA ASP A 47 1.82 15.69 -3.36
C ASP A 47 2.75 14.50 -3.61
N SER A 48 2.18 13.32 -3.86
CA SER A 48 2.93 12.08 -4.07
C SER A 48 3.82 12.13 -5.31
N ARG A 49 3.48 12.94 -6.32
CA ARG A 49 4.31 13.11 -7.53
C ARG A 49 5.60 13.85 -7.23
N VAL A 50 5.55 14.77 -6.25
CA VAL A 50 6.70 15.57 -5.83
C VAL A 50 7.61 14.78 -4.89
N LEU A 51 7.08 13.78 -4.18
CA LEU A 51 7.83 12.86 -3.32
C LEU A 51 8.50 11.70 -4.09
N SER A 52 8.45 11.70 -5.42
CA SER A 52 9.08 10.68 -6.26
C SER A 52 10.47 11.08 -6.75
N SER A 53 11.15 12.02 -6.07
CA SER A 53 12.55 12.32 -6.37
C SER A 53 13.45 11.17 -5.89
N ALA A 54 14.63 11.00 -6.51
CA ALA A 54 15.57 9.95 -6.12
C ALA A 54 15.91 9.98 -4.62
N ASP A 55 15.92 11.16 -4.00
CA ASP A 55 16.20 11.34 -2.57
C ASP A 55 15.07 10.84 -1.65
N THR A 56 13.84 10.76 -2.16
CA THR A 56 12.64 10.43 -1.37
C THR A 56 12.02 9.08 -1.73
N GLU A 57 12.48 8.44 -2.81
CA GLU A 57 11.98 7.16 -3.30
C GLU A 57 12.09 6.04 -2.23
N THR A 58 13.21 5.96 -1.52
CA THR A 58 13.40 4.97 -0.45
C THR A 58 12.36 5.16 0.67
N ILE A 59 12.12 6.41 1.08
CA ILE A 59 11.16 6.75 2.13
C ILE A 59 9.74 6.43 1.65
N VAL A 60 9.38 6.79 0.42
CA VAL A 60 8.07 6.49 -0.17
C VAL A 60 7.84 4.98 -0.26
N ASN A 61 8.84 4.21 -0.64
CA ASN A 61 8.75 2.75 -0.67
C ASN A 61 8.53 2.15 0.72
N GLU A 62 9.18 2.68 1.76
CA GLU A 62 8.97 2.25 3.13
C GLU A 62 7.55 2.58 3.63
N ILE A 63 7.06 3.80 3.37
CA ILE A 63 5.67 4.21 3.67
C ILE A 63 4.69 3.25 2.99
N ARG A 64 4.91 2.94 1.70
CA ARG A 64 4.07 2.04 0.91
C ARG A 64 4.03 0.64 1.52
N GLN A 65 5.18 0.09 1.91
CA GLN A 65 5.25 -1.23 2.56
C GLN A 65 4.48 -1.26 3.89
N ARG A 66 4.63 -0.23 4.74
CA ARG A 66 3.87 -0.12 6.00
C ARG A 66 2.37 0.06 5.74
N CYS A 67 1.99 0.77 4.68
CA CYS A 67 0.58 0.93 4.30
C CYS A 67 -0.03 -0.38 3.83
N GLN A 68 0.70 -1.20 3.07
CA GLN A 68 0.26 -2.51 2.57
C GLN A 68 0.01 -3.55 3.66
N SER A 69 0.72 -3.46 4.78
CA SER A 69 0.58 -4.38 5.92
C SER A 69 -0.28 -3.82 7.05
N CYS A 70 -0.81 -2.60 6.90
CA CYS A 70 -1.59 -1.91 7.92
C CYS A 70 -2.97 -2.57 8.08
N SER A 71 -3.38 -2.82 9.32
CA SER A 71 -4.72 -3.35 9.66
C SER A 71 -5.79 -2.27 9.86
N ALA A 72 -5.43 -0.99 9.82
CA ALA A 72 -6.33 0.14 10.08
C ALA A 72 -7.02 0.68 8.81
N GLU A 73 -7.30 -0.20 7.83
CA GLU A 73 -7.82 0.18 6.51
C GLU A 73 -9.18 0.90 6.63
N ASP A 74 -10.12 0.31 7.37
CA ASP A 74 -11.46 0.88 7.56
C ASP A 74 -11.41 2.26 8.25
N ALA A 75 -10.54 2.41 9.24
CA ALA A 75 -10.36 3.69 9.92
C ALA A 75 -9.78 4.75 8.97
N CYS A 76 -8.86 4.35 8.08
CA CYS A 76 -8.30 5.20 7.04
C CYS A 76 -9.38 5.65 6.05
N GLU A 77 -10.17 4.74 5.52
CA GLU A 77 -11.23 5.07 4.56
C GLU A 77 -12.32 5.94 5.17
N HIS A 78 -12.71 5.69 6.42
CA HIS A 78 -13.66 6.55 7.12
C HIS A 78 -13.11 7.95 7.36
N TRP A 79 -11.83 8.08 7.71
CA TRP A 79 -11.19 9.38 7.89
C TRP A 79 -11.08 10.13 6.55
N LEU A 80 -10.61 9.46 5.49
CA LEU A 80 -10.51 10.03 4.14
C LEU A 80 -11.88 10.45 3.56
N ALA A 81 -12.95 9.74 3.91
CA ALA A 81 -14.31 10.09 3.53
C ALA A 81 -14.91 11.23 4.38
N GLY A 82 -14.18 11.78 5.36
CA GLY A 82 -14.67 12.77 6.31
C GLY A 82 -15.70 12.22 7.32
N ARG A 83 -15.87 10.89 7.37
CA ARG A 83 -16.82 10.21 8.28
C ARG A 83 -16.24 9.97 9.67
N LYS A 84 -14.92 10.14 9.83
CA LYS A 84 -14.23 10.13 11.12
C LYS A 84 -13.49 11.45 11.28
N GLY A 85 -13.90 12.25 12.27
CA GLY A 85 -13.19 13.47 12.66
C GLY A 85 -11.92 13.17 13.45
N GLY A 86 -11.08 14.18 13.64
CA GLY A 86 -9.81 14.08 14.35
C GLY A 86 -8.59 14.02 13.41
N ASP A 87 -7.41 13.85 14.01
CA ASP A 87 -6.16 13.76 13.27
C ASP A 87 -5.94 12.34 12.68
N ASN A 88 -4.81 12.18 12.00
CA ASN A 88 -4.39 10.92 11.41
C ASN A 88 -3.57 10.03 12.36
N SER A 89 -3.67 10.19 13.69
CA SER A 89 -2.89 9.43 14.68
C SER A 89 -3.07 7.90 14.61
N PHE A 90 -4.17 7.42 14.05
CA PHE A 90 -4.39 5.99 13.78
C PHE A 90 -3.47 5.44 12.68
N CYS A 91 -2.90 6.31 11.84
CA CYS A 91 -2.09 5.92 10.70
C CYS A 91 -0.64 5.66 11.16
N PRO A 92 -0.07 4.47 10.91
CA PRO A 92 1.32 4.17 11.29
C PRO A 92 2.34 5.02 10.53
N ASN A 93 1.94 5.67 9.43
CA ASN A 93 2.79 6.57 8.65
C ASN A 93 2.63 8.05 9.04
N ALA A 94 1.76 8.40 9.99
CA ALA A 94 1.47 9.79 10.34
C ALA A 94 2.73 10.60 10.67
N GLY A 95 3.62 10.06 11.51
CA GLY A 95 4.86 10.73 11.89
C GLY A 95 5.80 10.98 10.71
N VAL A 96 5.88 10.04 9.75
CA VAL A 96 6.71 10.21 8.55
C VAL A 96 6.16 11.32 7.66
N PHE A 97 4.84 11.43 7.53
CA PHE A 97 4.22 12.52 6.77
C PHE A 97 4.53 13.89 7.40
N ASP A 98 4.53 13.98 8.72
CA ASP A 98 4.87 15.23 9.42
C ASP A 98 6.35 15.60 9.24
N GLU A 99 7.25 14.61 9.24
CA GLU A 99 8.67 14.83 8.95
C GLU A 99 8.89 15.30 7.51
N LEU A 100 8.22 14.67 6.54
CA LEU A 100 8.27 15.08 5.13
C LEU A 100 7.76 16.51 4.92
N LYS A 101 6.70 16.90 5.63
CA LYS A 101 6.22 18.30 5.62
C LYS A 101 7.28 19.27 6.11
N LYS A 102 7.94 18.98 7.24
CA LYS A 102 8.99 19.83 7.82
C LYS A 102 10.19 19.98 6.89
N THR A 103 10.67 18.89 6.31
CA THR A 103 11.81 18.90 5.37
C THR A 103 11.49 19.71 4.11
N ARG A 104 10.24 19.69 3.64
CA ARG A 104 9.81 20.52 2.51
C ARG A 104 9.78 22.01 2.87
N SER A 105 9.20 22.36 4.02
CA SER A 105 9.15 23.76 4.48
C SER A 105 10.53 24.38 4.71
N ALA A 106 11.54 23.58 5.07
CA ALA A 106 12.91 24.05 5.26
C ALA A 106 13.70 24.28 3.94
N ARG A 107 13.15 23.85 2.79
CA ARG A 107 13.80 23.95 1.47
C ARG A 107 13.22 25.07 0.59
N THR A 108 12.08 25.64 0.98
CA THR A 108 11.50 26.88 0.42
C THR A 108 12.01 28.10 1.16
#